data_AF-A0A959NEM2-F1
#
_entry.id   AF-A0A959NEM2-F1
#
_cell.length_a   1.000
_cell.length_b   1.000
_cell.length_c   1.000
_cell.angle_alpha   90.00
_cell.angle_beta   90.00
_cell.angle_gamma   90.00
#
_symmetry.space_group_name_H-M   'P 1'
#
loop_
_entity.id
_entity.type
_entity.pdbx_description
1 polymer ?
#
loop_
_entity_poly.entity_id
_entity_poly.type
_entity_poly.pdbx_seq_one_letter_code
_entity_poly.pdbx_strand_id
1 'polypeptide(L)'
;PIQLSNNDPFNGILRVGTSDLFEDWKFAGGFRISPDLKNNEYVFSAQYLKKRLDYGLTYYRSAVKNPPLYNDSAFFAKQFTNLYQATITYPFNRIQSLRFNIGYRSDKYVALSTGPSSLKRTFDRST
;
A
#
# COMPACT_ATOMS: atom_id res chain seq x y z
N PRO A 1 -11.33 -3.64 -6.54
CA PRO A 1 -10.57 -4.35 -5.49
C PRO A 1 -9.07 -4.16 -5.75
N ILE A 2 -8.26 -3.77 -4.75
CA ILE A 2 -6.81 -3.64 -4.94
C ILE A 2 -6.23 -5.05 -5.05
N GLN A 3 -5.60 -5.37 -6.18
CA GLN A 3 -4.88 -6.62 -6.33
C GLN A 3 -3.47 -6.46 -5.79
N LEU A 4 -3.19 -7.20 -4.72
CA LEU A 4 -1.88 -7.29 -4.08
C LEU A 4 -1.10 -8.44 -4.72
N SER A 5 -0.71 -8.28 -5.98
CA SER A 5 0.06 -9.30 -6.71
C SER A 5 1.48 -8.80 -6.91
N ASN A 6 2.40 -9.38 -6.13
CA ASN A 6 3.81 -9.40 -6.46
C ASN A 6 4.12 -10.84 -6.87
N ASN A 7 4.84 -11.03 -7.97
CA ASN A 7 5.00 -12.32 -8.65
C ASN A 7 5.96 -13.28 -7.91
N ASP A 8 5.98 -13.23 -6.57
CA ASP A 8 6.86 -14.00 -5.70
C ASP A 8 6.18 -15.34 -5.30
N PRO A 9 6.76 -16.50 -5.68
CA PRO A 9 6.14 -17.83 -5.52
C PRO A 9 6.03 -18.30 -4.06
N PHE A 10 6.75 -17.67 -3.14
CA PHE A 10 6.63 -17.93 -1.71
C PHE A 10 6.45 -16.60 -0.98
N ASN A 11 5.31 -16.43 -0.33
CA ASN A 11 4.98 -15.24 0.45
C ASN A 11 4.16 -15.61 1.69
N GLY A 12 4.33 -14.85 2.77
CA GLY A 12 3.54 -14.96 3.99
C GLY A 12 2.88 -13.62 4.33
N ILE A 13 1.59 -13.63 4.67
CA ILE A 13 0.87 -12.43 5.11
C ILE A 13 0.39 -12.64 6.54
N LEU A 14 0.76 -11.72 7.42
CA LEU A 14 0.15 -11.59 8.73
C LEU A 14 -0.88 -10.48 8.68
N ARG A 15 -2.11 -10.75 9.12
CA ARG A 15 -3.17 -9.76 9.26
C ARG A 15 -3.75 -9.85 10.66
N VAL A 16 -3.93 -8.71 11.29
CA VAL A 16 -4.55 -8.57 12.62
C VAL A 16 -5.62 -7.52 12.53
N GLY A 17 -6.73 -7.75 13.21
CA GLY A 17 -7.82 -6.79 13.29
C GLY A 17 -8.41 -6.78 14.69
N THR A 18 -8.80 -5.60 15.14
CA THR A 18 -9.50 -5.40 16.41
C THR A 18 -10.73 -4.54 16.19
N SER A 19 -11.81 -4.88 16.90
CA SER A 19 -13.07 -4.13 16.91
C SER A 19 -13.43 -3.77 18.33
N ASP A 20 -14.02 -2.60 18.50
CA ASP A 20 -14.60 -2.20 19.79
C ASP A 20 -15.90 -2.97 20.09
N LEU A 21 -16.30 -3.03 21.37
CA LEU A 21 -17.49 -3.74 21.86
C LEU A 21 -18.79 -3.27 21.19
N PHE A 22 -18.88 -1.97 20.89
CA PHE A 22 -20.03 -1.38 20.20
C PHE A 22 -19.93 -1.46 18.67
N GLU A 23 -18.85 -2.05 18.14
CA GLU A 23 -18.57 -2.17 16.70
C GLU A 23 -18.44 -0.81 15.97
N ASP A 24 -18.37 0.30 16.71
CA ASP A 24 -18.23 1.67 16.20
C ASP A 24 -16.89 1.91 15.49
N TRP A 25 -15.83 1.21 15.92
CA TRP A 25 -14.48 1.34 15.39
C TRP A 25 -13.92 -0.03 15.07
N LYS A 26 -13.39 -0.18 13.86
CA LYS A 26 -12.64 -1.35 13.45
C LYS A 26 -11.30 -0.92 12.90
N PHE A 27 -10.24 -1.50 13.42
CA PHE A 27 -8.90 -1.32 12.92
C PHE A 27 -8.40 -2.66 12.41
N ALA A 28 -7.80 -2.67 11.23
CA ALA A 28 -7.07 -3.82 10.74
C ALA A 28 -5.72 -3.39 10.19
N GLY A 29 -4.72 -4.22 10.42
CA GLY A 29 -3.37 -4.04 9.95
C GLY A 29 -2.87 -5.35 9.39
N GLY A 30 -2.01 -5.28 8.38
CA GLY A 30 -1.34 -6.46 7.87
C GLY A 30 0.00 -6.10 7.29
N PHE A 31 0.92 -7.05 7.38
CA PHE A 31 2.19 -6.96 6.70
C PHE A 31 2.44 -8.26 5.95
N ARG A 32 3.00 -8.14 4.75
CA ARG A 32 3.47 -9.27 3.96
C ARG A 32 4.98 -9.32 4.06
N ILE A 33 5.50 -10.47 4.48
CA ILE A 33 6.92 -10.77 4.50
C ILE A 33 7.21 -11.72 3.35
N SER A 34 8.19 -11.34 2.54
CA SER A 34 8.76 -12.19 1.50
C SER A 34 10.06 -12.82 2.04
N PRO A 35 10.42 -14.06 1.66
CA PRO A 35 11.63 -14.77 2.13
C PRO A 35 12.92 -13.97 1.94
N ASP A 36 12.96 -13.17 0.89
CA ASP A 36 14.09 -12.32 0.55
C ASP A 36 14.24 -11.08 1.47
N LEU A 37 13.27 -10.78 2.35
CA LEU A 37 13.12 -9.56 3.16
C LEU A 37 13.26 -8.22 2.40
N LYS A 38 13.39 -8.27 1.07
CA LYS A 38 13.57 -7.13 0.18
C LYS A 38 12.23 -6.54 -0.25
N ASN A 39 11.19 -7.37 -0.31
CA ASN A 39 9.86 -7.04 -0.78
C ASN A 39 8.89 -7.03 0.42
N ASN A 40 8.66 -5.84 0.97
CA ASN A 40 7.84 -5.67 2.16
C ASN A 40 6.60 -4.85 1.80
N GLU A 41 5.45 -5.35 2.21
CA GLU A 41 4.17 -4.66 2.02
C GLU A 41 3.47 -4.50 3.35
N TYR A 42 2.83 -3.35 3.52
CA TYR A 42 2.10 -2.99 4.73
C TYR A 42 0.74 -2.46 4.32
N VAL A 43 -0.29 -2.90 5.01
CA VAL A 43 -1.65 -2.40 4.89
C VAL A 43 -2.15 -2.00 6.26
N PHE A 44 -2.83 -0.88 6.32
CA PHE A 44 -3.54 -0.42 7.48
C PHE A 44 -4.92 0.04 7.03
N SER A 45 -5.96 -0.36 7.74
CA SER A 45 -7.32 0.08 7.51
C SER A 45 -7.99 0.45 8.82
N ALA A 46 -8.76 1.54 8.76
CA ALA A 46 -9.60 2.00 9.85
C ALA A 46 -11.01 2.22 9.31
N GLN A 47 -12.00 1.78 10.07
CA GLN A 47 -13.41 1.98 9.77
C GLN A 47 -14.10 2.60 10.97
N TYR A 48 -14.91 3.62 10.71
CA TYR A 48 -15.71 4.33 11.68
C TYR A 48 -17.18 4.20 11.30
N LEU A 49 -17.95 3.56 12.18
CA LEU A 49 -19.30 3.02 11.95
C LEU A 49 -20.35 3.58 12.93
N LYS A 50 -19.99 4.57 13.74
CA LYS A 50 -20.83 5.07 14.85
C LYS A 50 -22.16 5.74 14.44
N LYS A 51 -22.34 6.10 13.16
CA LYS A 51 -23.52 6.84 12.65
C LYS A 51 -24.04 6.19 11.37
N ARG A 52 -25.13 6.74 10.80
CA ARG A 52 -25.63 6.35 9.46
C ARG A 52 -24.61 6.52 8.32
N LEU A 53 -23.46 7.14 8.57
CA LEU A 53 -22.40 7.29 7.59
C LEU A 53 -21.24 6.38 8.00
N ASP A 54 -20.92 5.43 7.14
CA ASP A 54 -19.78 4.55 7.33
C ASP A 54 -18.58 5.17 6.63
N TYR A 55 -17.51 5.39 7.39
CA TYR A 55 -16.25 5.89 6.87
C TYR A 55 -15.22 4.78 6.91
N GLY A 56 -14.51 4.59 5.81
CA GLY A 56 -13.40 3.66 5.69
C GLY A 56 -12.19 4.37 5.14
N LEU A 57 -11.04 4.15 5.75
CA LEU A 57 -9.75 4.59 5.25
C LEU A 57 -8.84 3.38 5.15
N THR A 58 -8.16 3.22 4.02
CA THR A 58 -7.14 2.19 3.83
C THR A 58 -5.87 2.85 3.32
N TYR A 59 -4.79 2.64 4.05
CA TYR A 59 -3.45 3.00 3.63
C TYR A 59 -2.68 1.73 3.27
N TYR A 60 -2.04 1.77 2.12
CA TYR A 60 -1.23 0.69 1.60
C TYR A 60 0.13 1.22 1.17
N ARG A 61 1.19 0.53 1.60
CA ARG A 61 2.56 0.83 1.23
C ARG A 61 3.25 -0.45 0.79
N SER A 62 3.83 -0.44 -0.41
CA SER A 62 4.66 -1.52 -0.92
C SER A 62 6.05 -1.01 -1.25
N ALA A 63 7.05 -1.82 -0.97
CA ALA A 63 8.42 -1.60 -1.39
C ALA A 63 8.90 -2.84 -2.16
N VAL A 64 9.26 -2.64 -3.42
CA VAL A 64 9.78 -3.69 -4.30
C VAL A 64 11.21 -3.35 -4.68
N LYS A 65 12.14 -4.30 -4.51
CA LYS A 65 13.53 -4.15 -4.95
C LYS A 65 13.69 -4.80 -6.33
N ASN A 66 14.33 -4.08 -7.25
CA ASN A 66 14.62 -4.49 -8.63
C ASN A 66 13.37 -4.83 -9.46
N PRO A 67 12.50 -3.85 -9.74
CA PRO A 67 11.31 -4.10 -10.57
C PRO A 67 11.71 -4.54 -11.99
N PRO A 68 10.87 -5.35 -12.67
CA PRO A 68 11.22 -6.06 -13.92
C PRO A 68 11.64 -5.16 -15.10
N LEU A 69 11.41 -3.85 -15.03
CA LEU A 69 11.90 -2.86 -16.01
C LEU A 69 13.42 -2.64 -15.98
N TYR A 70 14.12 -3.09 -14.93
CA TYR A 70 15.57 -2.91 -14.72
C TYR A 70 16.33 -4.25 -14.65
N ASN A 71 15.87 -5.28 -15.35
CA ASN A 71 16.47 -6.61 -15.28
C ASN A 71 17.81 -6.74 -16.02
N ASP A 72 18.27 -5.71 -16.73
CA ASP A 72 19.44 -5.80 -17.63
C ASP A 72 20.41 -4.60 -17.59
N SER A 73 20.56 -3.93 -16.44
CA SER A 73 21.64 -2.93 -16.34
C SER A 73 22.12 -2.78 -14.92
N ALA A 74 23.38 -2.37 -14.79
CA ALA A 74 24.22 -2.21 -13.59
C ALA A 74 23.67 -1.28 -12.47
N PHE A 75 22.35 -1.12 -12.37
CA PHE A 75 21.64 -0.16 -11.54
C PHE A 75 20.51 -0.87 -10.78
N PHE A 76 20.77 -1.20 -9.52
CA PHE A 76 19.71 -1.66 -8.62
C PHE A 76 18.71 -0.52 -8.40
N ALA A 77 17.41 -0.71 -8.63
CA ALA A 77 16.38 0.29 -8.33
C ALA A 77 15.39 -0.23 -7.28
N LYS A 78 14.91 0.64 -6.41
CA LYS A 78 13.87 0.36 -5.41
C LYS A 78 12.62 1.17 -5.73
N GLN A 79 11.50 0.51 -5.89
CA GLN A 79 10.21 1.14 -6.10
C GLN A 79 9.44 1.18 -4.78
N PHE A 80 8.96 2.37 -4.41
CA PHE A 80 8.03 2.58 -3.31
C PHE A 80 6.67 2.98 -3.87
N THR A 81 5.65 2.21 -3.55
CA THR A 81 4.26 2.51 -3.90
C THR A 81 3.52 2.90 -2.63
N ASN A 82 2.88 4.07 -2.63
CA ASN A 82 1.97 4.52 -1.58
C ASN A 82 0.58 4.66 -2.18
N LEU A 83 -0.41 4.06 -1.54
CA LEU A 83 -1.78 4.07 -1.99
C LEU A 83 -2.68 4.40 -0.80
N TYR A 84 -3.49 5.42 -0.97
CA TYR A 84 -4.48 5.89 0.00
C TYR A 84 -5.86 5.68 -0.59
N GLN A 85 -6.76 5.03 0.13
CA GLN A 85 -8.16 4.90 -0.28
C GLN A 85 -9.06 5.38 0.83
N ALA A 86 -10.04 6.21 0.46
CA ALA A 86 -11.13 6.59 1.33
C ALA A 86 -12.43 6.07 0.73
N THR A 87 -13.26 5.45 1.57
CA THR A 87 -14.58 4.97 1.22
C THR A 87 -15.58 5.61 2.17
N ILE A 88 -16.64 6.17 1.64
CA ILE A 88 -17.76 6.72 2.41
C ILE A 88 -19.01 6.01 1.92
N THR A 89 -19.77 5.41 2.84
CA THR A 89 -21.03 4.73 2.52
C THR A 89 -22.17 5.38 3.27
N TYR A 90 -23.23 5.72 2.54
CA TYR A 90 -24.48 6.23 3.09
C TYR A 90 -25.65 5.34 2.66
N PRO A 91 -26.24 4.55 3.57
CA PRO A 91 -27.44 3.78 3.32
C PRO A 91 -28.67 4.71 3.39
N PHE A 92 -29.36 4.89 2.25
CA PHE A 92 -30.65 5.58 2.21
C PHE A 92 -31.76 4.71 2.81
N ASN A 93 -31.77 3.43 2.43
CA ASN A 93 -32.75 2.42 2.85
C ASN A 93 -32.03 1.10 3.14
N ARG A 94 -32.72 0.13 3.75
CA ARG A 94 -32.18 -1.22 3.99
C ARG A 94 -31.65 -1.91 2.71
N ILE A 95 -32.19 -1.53 1.55
CA ILE A 95 -31.85 -2.10 0.24
C ILE A 95 -31.06 -1.15 -0.68
N GLN A 96 -30.88 0.12 -0.31
CA GLN A 96 -30.23 1.12 -1.16
C GLN A 96 -29.16 1.87 -0.38
N SER A 97 -27.94 1.88 -0.90
CA SER A 97 -26.83 2.65 -0.36
C SER A 97 -26.06 3.35 -1.45
N LEU A 98 -25.59 4.55 -1.15
CA LEU A 98 -24.62 5.28 -1.97
C LEU A 98 -23.24 5.01 -1.39
N ARG A 99 -22.32 4.54 -2.23
CA ARG A 99 -20.92 4.32 -1.84
C ARG A 99 -20.01 5.15 -2.71
N PHE A 100 -19.26 6.02 -2.06
CA PHE A 100 -18.22 6.81 -2.68
C PHE A 100 -16.85 6.21 -2.37
N ASN A 101 -16.01 6.04 -3.39
CA ASN A 101 -14.67 5.49 -3.24
C ASN A 101 -13.68 6.40 -3.96
N ILE A 102 -12.72 6.94 -3.20
CA ILE A 102 -11.59 7.70 -3.75
C ILE A 102 -10.33 6.89 -3.50
N GLY A 103 -9.46 6.80 -4.51
CA GLY A 103 -8.12 6.24 -4.37
C GLY A 103 -7.09 7.22 -4.92
N TYR A 104 -6.03 7.47 -4.16
CA TYR A 104 -4.83 8.19 -4.61
C TYR A 104 -3.62 7.25 -4.53
N ARG A 105 -2.86 7.17 -5.62
CA ARG A 105 -1.67 6.32 -5.73
C ARG A 105 -0.47 7.16 -6.16
N SER A 106 0.66 6.96 -5.50
CA SER A 106 1.94 7.57 -5.83
C SER A 106 3.04 6.50 -5.85
N ASP A 107 3.72 6.40 -6.99
CA ASP A 107 4.83 5.48 -7.22
C ASP A 107 6.15 6.27 -7.32
N LYS A 108 7.15 5.88 -6.53
CA LYS A 108 8.48 6.51 -6.52
C LYS A 108 9.55 5.47 -6.78
N TYR A 109 10.37 5.70 -7.80
CA TYR A 109 11.55 4.90 -8.11
C TYR A 109 12.79 5.57 -7.53
N VAL A 110 13.63 4.81 -6.83
CA VAL A 110 14.88 5.27 -6.23
C VAL A 110 15.99 4.35 -6.73
N ALA A 111 16.94 4.88 -7.48
CA ALA A 111 18.15 4.13 -7.84
C ALA A 111 19.02 3.92 -6.59
N LEU A 112 19.46 2.69 -6.36
CA LEU A 112 20.38 2.30 -5.31
C LEU A 112 21.80 2.43 -5.84
N SER A 113 22.59 3.31 -5.23
CA SER A 113 23.96 3.58 -5.67
C SER A 113 24.90 2.47 -5.22
N THR A 114 25.17 1.49 -6.09
CA THR A 114 26.04 0.33 -5.78
C THR A 114 27.39 0.41 -6.51
N GLY A 115 27.69 1.52 -7.19
CA GLY A 115 28.99 1.77 -7.84
C GLY A 115 29.26 3.24 -8.22
N PRO A 116 30.49 3.61 -8.64
CA PRO A 116 30.90 5.00 -8.91
C PRO A 116 30.01 5.72 -9.92
N SER A 117 29.57 5.02 -10.97
CA SER A 117 28.73 5.56 -12.05
C SER A 117 27.30 5.90 -11.60
N SER A 118 26.84 5.32 -10.49
CA SER A 118 25.48 5.51 -9.95
C SER A 118 25.38 6.62 -8.91
N LEU A 119 26.51 7.18 -8.46
CA LEU A 119 26.55 8.33 -7.54
C LEU A 119 26.19 9.64 -8.25
N LYS A 120 26.56 9.77 -9.53
CA LYS A 120 26.48 11.03 -10.28
C LYS A 120 25.04 11.50 -10.58
N ARG A 121 24.03 10.63 -10.49
CA ARG A 121 22.62 10.95 -10.80
C ARG A 121 21.74 11.27 -9.59
N THR A 122 22.19 10.95 -8.37
CA THR A 122 21.48 11.31 -7.13
C THR A 122 21.70 12.78 -6.73
N PHE A 123 22.80 13.40 -7.19
CA PHE A 123 23.14 14.79 -6.87
C PHE A 123 22.44 15.82 -7.75
N ASP A 124 21.80 15.43 -8.86
CA ASP A 124 21.05 16.36 -9.71
C ASP A 124 19.57 16.39 -9.30
N ARG A 125 19.33 16.90 -8.09
CA ARG A 125 18.01 17.36 -7.66
C ARG A 125 17.99 18.87 -7.82
N SER A 126 17.84 19.33 -9.06
CA SER A 126 17.41 20.70 -9.33
C SER A 126 15.96 20.87 -8.85
N THR A 127 15.80 21.86 -7.97
CA THR A 127 14.66 22.77 -7.76
C THR A 127 13.42 22.57 -8.60
#